data_AF-A0A7X7BY10-F1
#
_entry.id   AF-A0A7X7BY10-F1
#
_cell.length_a   1.000
_cell.length_b   1.000
_cell.length_c   1.000
_cell.angle_alpha   90.00
_cell.angle_beta   90.00
_cell.angle_gamma   90.00
#
_symmetry.space_group_name_H-M   'P 1'
#
loop_
_entity.id
_entity.type
_entity.pdbx_description
1 polymer ?
#
loop_
_entity_poly.entity_id
_entity_poly.type
_entity_poly.pdbx_seq_one_letter_code
_entity_poly.pdbx_strand_id
1 'polypeptide(L)'
;MKIENLENSKFKALAKLEPDATKCIGCGCCTASCSAGVFADMSLRQILLSLQRDCQDKYLPMLQNCMLCGKCMLVCPRGINTRHLILSICKIYGIEQ
;
A
#
# COMPACT_ATOMS: atom_id res chain seq x y z
N MET A 1 9.94 19.73 -14.61
CA MET A 1 9.13 18.74 -13.86
C MET A 1 9.67 18.73 -12.44
N LYS A 2 9.02 19.43 -11.51
CA LYS A 2 9.52 19.54 -10.15
C LYS A 2 9.40 18.16 -9.47
N ILE A 3 10.54 17.55 -9.20
CA ILE A 3 10.64 16.44 -8.25
C ILE A 3 10.55 17.11 -6.88
N GLU A 4 9.33 17.38 -6.41
CA GLU A 4 9.13 18.02 -5.10
C GLU A 4 9.43 16.99 -4.01
N ASN A 5 10.64 17.11 -3.45
CA ASN A 5 11.08 16.74 -2.11
C ASN A 5 10.38 15.57 -1.42
N LEU A 6 11.08 14.42 -1.39
CA LEU A 6 10.74 13.24 -0.58
C LEU A 6 11.02 13.52 0.92
N GLU A 7 10.22 14.38 1.55
CA GLU A 7 10.17 14.54 3.01
C GLU A 7 8.89 13.92 3.62
N ASN A 8 8.51 12.73 3.15
CA ASN A 8 7.42 12.00 3.79
C ASN A 8 7.91 11.33 5.09
N SER A 9 7.70 11.99 6.24
CA SER A 9 8.15 11.49 7.55
C SER A 9 7.53 10.13 7.91
N LYS A 10 6.26 9.91 7.56
CA LYS A 10 5.53 8.65 7.84
C LYS A 10 5.88 7.55 6.85
N PHE A 11 6.01 7.84 5.55
CA PHE A 11 6.46 6.84 4.59
C PHE A 11 7.92 6.43 4.82
N LYS A 12 8.79 7.35 5.26
CA LYS A 12 10.15 6.99 5.73
C LYS A 12 10.11 6.08 6.94
N ALA A 13 9.22 6.34 7.91
CA ALA A 13 9.01 5.45 9.05
C ALA A 13 8.50 4.07 8.61
N LEU A 14 7.55 4.02 7.66
CA LEU A 14 7.07 2.79 7.04
C LEU A 14 8.21 2.05 6.34
N ALA A 15 9.03 2.72 5.53
CA ALA A 15 10.16 2.11 4.83
C ALA A 15 11.24 1.59 5.78
N LYS A 16 11.39 2.20 6.97
CA LYS A 16 12.29 1.70 8.01
C LYS A 16 11.76 0.42 8.65
N LEU A 17 10.44 0.30 8.83
CA LEU A 17 9.78 -0.89 9.38
C LEU A 17 9.64 -2.00 8.32
N GLU A 18 9.28 -1.61 7.10
CA GLU A 18 8.99 -2.43 5.92
C GLU A 18 9.84 -1.95 4.73
N PRO A 19 11.13 -2.32 4.64
CA PRO A 19 11.98 -1.93 3.52
C PRO A 19 11.40 -2.30 2.15
N ASP A 20 10.61 -3.37 2.11
CA ASP A 20 9.93 -3.87 0.91
C ASP A 20 8.89 -2.90 0.35
N ALA A 21 8.38 -1.95 1.15
CA ALA A 21 7.47 -0.91 0.68
C ALA A 21 8.09 -0.07 -0.48
N THR A 22 9.41 0.10 -0.45
CA THR A 22 10.17 0.84 -1.47
C THR A 22 10.42 0.03 -2.74
N LYS A 23 10.26 -1.30 -2.70
CA LYS A 23 10.46 -2.19 -3.85
C LYS A 23 9.26 -2.20 -4.80
N CYS A 24 8.12 -1.62 -4.40
CA CYS A 24 6.91 -1.57 -5.20
C CYS A 24 7.13 -0.77 -6.49
N ILE A 25 6.91 -1.41 -7.64
CA ILE A 25 7.06 -0.81 -8.97
C ILE A 25 5.71 -0.35 -9.57
N GLY A 26 4.62 -0.39 -8.80
CA GLY A 26 3.30 0.01 -9.29
C GLY A 26 2.67 -0.90 -10.35
N CYS A 27 3.12 -2.16 -10.50
CA CYS A 27 2.63 -3.07 -11.56
C CYS A 27 1.11 -3.36 -11.51
N GLY A 28 0.49 -3.34 -10.33
CA GLY A 28 -0.95 -3.57 -10.18
C GLY A 28 -1.43 -5.02 -10.08
N CYS A 29 -0.53 -6.02 -10.07
CA CYS A 29 -0.91 -7.43 -9.90
C CYS A 29 -1.74 -7.66 -8.62
N CYS A 30 -1.37 -7.00 -7.53
CA CYS A 30 -2.10 -7.07 -6.27
C CYS A 30 -3.55 -6.59 -6.41
N THR A 31 -3.78 -5.44 -7.06
CA THR A 31 -5.11 -4.89 -7.32
C THR A 31 -5.92 -5.82 -8.22
N ALA A 32 -5.32 -6.35 -9.30
CA ALA A 32 -6.00 -7.27 -10.21
C ALA A 32 -6.45 -8.57 -9.54
N SER A 33 -5.67 -9.08 -8.58
CA SER A 33 -6.01 -10.28 -7.79
C SER A 33 -6.96 -10.03 -6.62
N CYS A 34 -7.24 -8.76 -6.30
CA CYS A 34 -7.95 -8.40 -5.07
C CYS A 34 -9.46 -8.58 -5.24
N SER A 35 -10.05 -9.52 -4.49
CA SER A 35 -11.51 -9.71 -4.48
C SER A 35 -12.25 -8.49 -3.95
N ALA A 36 -11.70 -7.79 -2.94
CA ALA A 36 -12.26 -6.54 -2.44
C ALA A 36 -12.15 -5.39 -3.47
N GLY A 37 -11.19 -5.46 -4.41
CA GLY A 37 -11.09 -4.50 -5.51
C GLY A 37 -12.27 -4.57 -6.47
N VAL A 38 -12.94 -5.72 -6.57
CA VAL A 38 -14.12 -5.91 -7.43
C VAL A 38 -15.39 -5.34 -6.80
N PHE A 39 -15.55 -5.46 -5.48
CA PHE A 39 -16.81 -5.17 -4.81
C PHE A 39 -16.78 -3.97 -3.86
N ALA A 40 -15.60 -3.49 -3.46
CA ALA A 40 -15.44 -2.50 -2.39
C ALA A 40 -14.25 -1.55 -2.63
N ASP A 41 -13.98 -1.17 -3.89
CA ASP A 41 -12.98 -0.17 -4.29
C ASP A 41 -11.64 -0.25 -3.52
N MET A 42 -11.10 -1.47 -3.37
CA MET A 42 -9.80 -1.71 -2.72
C MET A 42 -8.69 -1.78 -3.75
N SER A 43 -7.70 -0.88 -3.66
CA SER A 43 -6.53 -0.92 -4.55
C SER A 43 -5.21 -0.66 -3.82
N LEU A 44 -4.52 -1.74 -3.46
CA LEU A 44 -3.20 -1.66 -2.84
C LEU A 44 -2.18 -0.89 -3.70
N ARG A 45 -2.26 -0.98 -5.03
CA ARG A 45 -1.41 -0.19 -5.93
C ARG A 45 -1.62 1.31 -5.71
N GLN A 46 -2.86 1.77 -5.70
CA GLN A 46 -3.16 3.20 -5.56
C GLN A 46 -2.73 3.70 -4.18
N ILE A 47 -2.99 2.92 -3.13
CA ILE A 47 -2.53 3.22 -1.76
C ILE A 47 -1.00 3.38 -1.71
N LEU A 48 -0.22 2.42 -2.23
CA LEU A 48 1.24 2.52 -2.18
C LEU A 48 1.78 3.70 -3.00
N LEU A 49 1.20 3.96 -4.17
CA LEU A 49 1.59 5.12 -4.99
C LEU A 49 1.23 6.44 -4.31
N SER A 50 0.07 6.52 -3.64
CA SER A 50 -0.33 7.73 -2.91
C SER A 50 0.54 7.98 -1.70
N LEU A 51 0.94 6.92 -0.97
CA LEU A 51 1.88 7.01 0.14
C LEU A 51 3.25 7.53 -0.31
N GLN A 52 3.77 7.05 -1.45
CA GLN A 52 5.03 7.52 -2.00
C GLN A 52 5.00 9.00 -2.44
N ARG A 53 3.82 9.52 -2.78
CA ARG A 53 3.60 10.89 -3.29
C ARG A 53 3.04 11.86 -2.25
N ASP A 54 2.87 11.40 -1.01
CA ASP A 54 2.26 12.16 0.08
C ASP A 54 0.84 12.69 -0.23
N CYS A 55 0.08 11.92 -1.01
CA CYS A 55 -1.31 12.22 -1.41
C CYS A 55 -2.29 11.17 -0.86
N GLN A 56 -2.10 10.78 0.40
CA GLN A 56 -2.73 9.60 1.00
C GLN A 56 -4.21 9.73 1.35
N ASP A 57 -4.72 10.94 1.59
CA ASP A 57 -6.05 11.16 2.19
C ASP A 57 -7.18 10.51 1.38
N LYS A 58 -7.05 10.50 0.05
CA LYS A 58 -8.03 9.92 -0.86
C LYS A 58 -8.05 8.39 -0.85
N TYR A 59 -6.92 7.74 -0.58
CA TYR A 59 -6.73 6.31 -0.83
C TYR A 59 -6.60 5.47 0.45
N LEU A 60 -6.17 6.07 1.57
CA LEU A 60 -6.08 5.35 2.85
C LEU A 60 -7.40 4.72 3.31
N PRO A 61 -8.58 5.36 3.15
CA PRO A 61 -9.86 4.73 3.53
C PRO A 61 -10.12 3.40 2.83
N MET A 62 -9.58 3.18 1.62
CA MET A 62 -9.69 1.91 0.89
C MET A 62 -9.08 0.73 1.65
N LEU A 63 -8.17 0.98 2.60
CA LEU A 63 -7.56 -0.09 3.39
C LEU A 63 -8.58 -0.81 4.26
N GLN A 64 -9.63 -0.14 4.75
CA GLN A 64 -10.69 -0.75 5.56
C GLN A 64 -11.41 -1.90 4.85
N ASN A 65 -11.38 -1.90 3.52
CA ASN A 65 -11.98 -2.96 2.71
C ASN A 65 -11.04 -4.17 2.54
N CYS A 66 -9.82 -4.12 3.08
CA CYS A 66 -8.88 -5.23 2.99
C CYS A 66 -9.28 -6.36 3.94
N MET A 67 -9.62 -7.53 3.37
CA MET A 67 -9.96 -8.73 4.15
C MET A 67 -8.72 -9.52 4.65
N LEU A 68 -7.51 -8.96 4.53
CA LEU A 68 -6.23 -9.61 4.87
C LEU A 68 -6.04 -11.03 4.30
N CYS A 69 -6.65 -11.35 3.15
CA CYS A 69 -6.61 -12.69 2.57
C CYS A 69 -5.22 -13.12 2.04
N GLY A 70 -4.31 -12.18 1.81
CA GLY A 70 -2.92 -12.46 1.40
C GLY A 70 -2.70 -12.81 -0.08
N LYS A 71 -3.74 -12.83 -0.93
CA LYS A 71 -3.59 -13.13 -2.38
C LYS A 71 -2.59 -12.21 -3.09
N CYS A 72 -2.55 -10.94 -2.68
CA CYS A 72 -1.63 -9.94 -3.19
C CYS A 72 -0.14 -10.32 -3.03
N MET A 73 0.22 -11.14 -2.04
CA MET A 73 1.60 -11.62 -1.85
C MET A 73 1.98 -12.65 -2.91
N LEU A 74 1.06 -13.56 -3.22
CA LEU A 74 1.30 -14.66 -4.15
C LEU A 74 1.55 -14.18 -5.58
N VAL A 75 0.96 -13.04 -5.94
CA VAL A 75 1.07 -12.47 -7.30
C VAL A 75 2.11 -11.35 -7.39
N CYS A 76 2.81 -11.00 -6.31
CA CYS A 76 3.75 -9.89 -6.34
C CYS A 76 5.05 -10.30 -7.04
N PRO A 77 5.41 -9.71 -8.20
CA PRO A 77 6.65 -10.08 -8.92
C PRO A 77 7.92 -9.62 -8.19
N ARG A 78 7.79 -8.76 -7.18
CA ARG A 78 8.89 -8.26 -6.35
C ARG A 78 9.04 -9.00 -5.03
N GLY A 79 8.17 -9.99 -4.76
CA GLY A 79 8.20 -10.77 -3.52
C GLY A 79 7.87 -9.96 -2.27
N ILE A 80 7.14 -8.85 -2.39
CA ILE A 80 6.77 -8.00 -1.26
C ILE A 80 5.75 -8.75 -0.39
N ASN A 81 6.00 -8.80 0.92
CA ASN A 81 5.02 -9.26 1.91
C ASN A 81 3.89 -8.23 2.08
N THR A 82 3.07 -8.10 1.04
CA THR A 82 2.01 -7.10 0.92
C THR A 82 0.94 -7.21 2.02
N ARG A 83 0.69 -8.41 2.57
CA ARG A 83 -0.24 -8.58 3.70
C ARG A 83 0.31 -7.93 4.96
N HIS A 84 1.57 -8.20 5.31
CA HIS A 84 2.20 -7.58 6.48
C HIS A 84 2.38 -6.07 6.27
N LEU A 85 2.76 -5.66 5.06
CA LEU A 85 2.85 -4.25 4.69
C LEU A 85 1.53 -3.50 4.92
N ILE A 86 0.38 -4.08 4.57
CA ILE A 86 -0.93 -3.49 4.85
C ILE A 86 -1.13 -3.24 6.35
N LEU A 87 -0.82 -4.25 7.20
CA LEU A 87 -0.92 -4.09 8.66
C LEU A 87 0.01 -2.99 9.18
N SER A 88 1.24 -2.93 8.68
CA SER A 88 2.21 -1.88 9.03
C SER A 88 1.74 -0.48 8.61
N ILE A 89 1.09 -0.36 7.44
CA ILE A 89 0.46 0.90 7.02
C ILE A 89 -0.68 1.25 7.97
N CYS A 90 -1.61 0.33 8.24
CA CYS A 90 -2.73 0.59 9.15
C CYS A 90 -2.26 1.06 10.53
N LYS A 91 -1.20 0.44 11.06
CA LYS A 91 -0.57 0.84 12.34
C LYS A 91 0.02 2.25 12.30
N ILE A 92 0.77 2.62 11.24
CA ILE A 92 1.43 3.94 11.13
C ILE A 92 0.43 5.07 10.87
N TYR A 93 -0.63 4.77 10.12
CA TYR A 93 -1.63 5.74 9.70
C TYR A 93 -2.88 5.76 10.58
N GLY A 94 -2.96 4.90 11.61
CA GLY A 94 -4.05 4.89 12.58
C GLY A 94 -5.37 4.38 12.02
N ILE A 95 -5.32 3.36 11.16
CA ILE A 95 -6.50 2.74 10.55
C ILE A 95 -6.80 1.44 11.29
N GLU A 96 -8.03 1.30 11.79
CA GLU A 96 -8.52 0.04 12.34
C GLU A 96 -8.85 -0.92 11.19
N GLN A 97 -8.34 -2.15 11.31
CA GLN A 97 -8.53 -3.25 10.35
C GLN A 97 -9.46 -4.31 10.90
#